data_AF-A0A972S5U7-F1
#
_entry.id   AF-A0A972S5U7-F1
#
_cell.length_a   1.000
_cell.length_b   1.000
_cell.length_c   1.000
_cell.angle_alpha   90.00
_cell.angle_beta   90.00
_cell.angle_gamma   90.00
#
_symmetry.space_group_name_H-M   'P 1'
#
loop_
_entity.id
_entity.type
_entity.pdbx_description
1 polymer ?
#
loop_
_entity_poly.entity_id
_entity_poly.type
_entity_poly.pdbx_seq_one_letter_code
_entity_poly.pdbx_strand_id
1 'polypeptide(L)'
;MKYFVMIIMAFVYSVQADFIAQYKMGDDIYKFYYKDDNHTKLRSNGDICENGELYKIGKKIYSVSFANGELVVMNLSKLKSFMDLMGAQNEIDTQDIQTITDEYDITKTRQSKMIGNIKAYKWILRAKDGSADEITLYVTNNHDAVKVTKAMIEMFSAFSPDTDSSIIEIEKGYVVVVGDGMELLDLKASDVPSSTYKLPTKHSRIAKQCKKKVSQAFEKKEHNSVQPAPPTTQEIQKSVDMFKALF
;
A
#
# COMPACT_ATOMS: atom_id res chain seq x y z
N MET A 1 -26.61 -39.55 -16.61
CA MET A 1 -26.46 -38.28 -17.37
C MET A 1 -27.14 -37.05 -16.76
N LYS A 2 -28.08 -37.16 -15.80
CA LYS A 2 -28.71 -35.97 -15.19
C LYS A 2 -27.85 -35.23 -14.15
N TYR A 3 -26.90 -35.90 -13.50
CA TYR A 3 -26.01 -35.28 -12.51
C TYR A 3 -24.79 -34.56 -13.11
N PHE A 4 -24.46 -34.84 -14.37
CA PHE A 4 -23.28 -34.25 -15.02
C PHE A 4 -23.53 -32.82 -15.50
N VAL A 5 -24.78 -32.48 -15.84
CA VAL A 5 -25.16 -31.13 -16.29
C VAL A 5 -25.28 -30.15 -15.11
N MET A 6 -25.58 -30.64 -13.90
CA MET A 6 -25.75 -29.79 -12.71
C MET A 6 -24.42 -29.41 -12.04
N ILE A 7 -23.39 -30.25 -12.15
CA ILE A 7 -22.03 -29.95 -11.62
C ILE A 7 -21.30 -28.95 -12.54
N ILE A 8 -21.56 -28.98 -13.85
CA ILE A 8 -20.93 -28.05 -14.79
C ILE A 8 -21.51 -26.63 -14.66
N MET A 9 -22.78 -26.47 -14.27
CA MET A 9 -23.37 -25.14 -14.01
C MET A 9 -22.89 -24.48 -12.70
N ALA A 10 -22.36 -25.24 -11.74
CA ALA A 10 -21.71 -24.69 -10.54
C ALA A 10 -20.23 -24.29 -10.80
N PHE A 11 -19.66 -24.76 -11.91
CA PHE A 11 -18.28 -24.47 -12.34
C PHE A 11 -18.20 -23.37 -13.40
N VAL A 12 -19.34 -22.99 -13.98
CA VAL A 12 -19.49 -21.89 -14.93
C VAL A 12 -19.50 -20.59 -14.13
N TYR A 13 -18.31 -20.01 -14.01
CA TYR A 13 -18.06 -18.67 -13.47
C TYR A 13 -18.22 -18.51 -11.95
N SER A 14 -17.26 -19.04 -11.18
CA SER A 14 -16.63 -18.16 -10.19
C SER A 14 -16.00 -17.00 -10.95
N VAL A 15 -16.81 -16.03 -11.39
CA VAL A 15 -16.34 -14.72 -11.82
C VAL A 15 -15.56 -14.23 -10.61
N GLN A 16 -14.23 -14.32 -10.63
CA GLN A 16 -13.44 -13.61 -9.65
C GLN A 16 -13.76 -12.15 -9.95
N ALA A 17 -14.67 -11.58 -9.16
CA ALA A 17 -15.00 -10.18 -9.29
C ALA A 17 -13.72 -9.40 -9.04
N ASP A 18 -13.46 -8.37 -9.83
CA ASP A 18 -12.45 -7.41 -9.45
C ASP A 18 -12.96 -6.72 -8.17
N PHE A 19 -12.06 -6.27 -7.30
CA PHE A 19 -12.39 -5.58 -6.07
C PHE A 19 -11.76 -4.20 -6.07
N ILE A 20 -12.47 -3.27 -5.45
CA ILE A 20 -11.90 -1.99 -5.04
C ILE A 20 -12.00 -1.93 -3.53
N ALA A 21 -10.86 -1.81 -2.87
CA ALA A 21 -10.76 -1.56 -1.44
C ALA A 21 -10.30 -0.13 -1.18
N GLN A 22 -10.81 0.47 -0.12
CA GLN A 22 -10.39 1.78 0.37
C GLN A 22 -9.87 1.62 1.78
N TYR A 23 -8.62 2.01 2.01
CA TYR A 23 -7.99 1.97 3.32
C TYR A 23 -7.65 3.40 3.74
N LYS A 24 -7.92 3.74 4.99
CA LYS A 24 -7.31 4.88 5.66
C LYS A 24 -6.01 4.42 6.31
N MET A 25 -4.91 5.11 6.03
CA MET A 25 -3.62 4.88 6.67
C MET A 25 -3.05 6.22 7.12
N GLY A 26 -3.01 6.46 8.43
CA GLY A 26 -2.79 7.80 8.98
C GLY A 26 -3.86 8.80 8.51
N ASP A 27 -3.43 9.92 7.94
CA ASP A 27 -4.32 10.96 7.37
C ASP A 27 -4.67 10.70 5.90
N ASP A 28 -4.02 9.72 5.27
CA ASP A 28 -4.20 9.41 3.86
C ASP A 28 -5.26 8.32 3.64
N ILE A 29 -5.92 8.41 2.49
CA ILE A 29 -6.82 7.35 2.01
C ILE A 29 -6.24 6.74 0.74
N TYR A 30 -6.04 5.44 0.78
CA TYR A 30 -5.55 4.64 -0.32
C TYR A 30 -6.69 3.86 -0.97
N LYS A 31 -6.73 3.87 -2.30
CA LYS A 31 -7.59 3.02 -3.13
C LYS A 31 -6.76 1.90 -3.72
N PHE A 32 -7.11 0.67 -3.39
CA PHE A 32 -6.50 -0.53 -3.91
C PHE A 32 -7.45 -1.22 -4.89
N TYR A 33 -7.03 -1.31 -6.14
CA TYR A 33 -7.75 -1.96 -7.23
C TYR A 33 -7.16 -3.35 -7.41
N TYR A 34 -7.96 -4.37 -7.25
CA TYR A 34 -7.55 -5.77 -7.32
C TYR A 34 -8.34 -6.45 -8.43
N LYS A 35 -7.67 -7.01 -9.44
CA LYS A 35 -8.31 -7.87 -10.45
C LYS A 35 -7.97 -9.33 -10.19
N ASP A 36 -6.68 -9.59 -10.04
CA ASP A 36 -6.14 -10.89 -9.69
C ASP A 36 -4.75 -10.71 -9.06
N ASP A 37 -4.09 -11.81 -8.67
CA ASP A 37 -2.79 -11.79 -7.99
C ASP A 37 -1.65 -11.22 -8.86
N ASN A 38 -1.88 -11.04 -10.16
CA ASN A 38 -0.94 -10.47 -11.12
C ASN A 38 -1.33 -9.06 -11.58
N HIS A 39 -2.51 -8.56 -11.21
CA HIS A 39 -3.04 -7.27 -11.66
C HIS A 39 -3.63 -6.51 -10.49
N THR A 40 -2.80 -5.69 -9.87
CA THR A 40 -3.23 -4.82 -8.78
C THR A 40 -2.70 -3.41 -8.97
N LYS A 41 -3.42 -2.43 -8.43
CA LYS A 41 -3.01 -1.02 -8.45
C LYS A 41 -3.32 -0.39 -7.10
N LEU A 42 -2.37 0.33 -6.52
CA LEU A 42 -2.58 1.17 -5.35
C LEU A 42 -2.48 2.64 -5.75
N ARG A 43 -3.36 3.47 -5.20
CA ARG A 43 -3.32 4.92 -5.40
C ARG A 43 -3.72 5.64 -4.12
N SER A 44 -2.93 6.61 -3.68
CA SER A 44 -3.34 7.54 -2.62
C SER A 44 -4.30 8.63 -3.15
N ASN A 45 -5.20 9.11 -2.29
CA ASN A 45 -6.20 10.13 -2.60
C ASN A 45 -5.67 11.58 -2.66
N GLY A 46 -4.42 11.85 -2.24
CA GLY A 46 -3.83 13.19 -2.40
C GLY A 46 -3.53 13.56 -3.87
N ASP A 47 -2.89 14.72 -4.07
CA ASP A 47 -2.78 15.34 -5.40
C ASP A 47 -2.12 14.38 -6.40
N ILE A 48 -2.70 14.26 -7.59
CA ILE A 48 -2.27 13.34 -8.64
C ILE A 48 -0.83 13.59 -9.12
N CYS A 49 -0.27 14.74 -8.73
CA CYS A 49 1.09 15.19 -9.05
C CYS A 49 2.07 15.05 -7.89
N GLU A 50 1.58 14.84 -6.67
CA GLU A 50 2.39 14.64 -5.46
C GLU A 50 2.39 13.16 -5.05
N ASN A 51 1.32 12.43 -5.40
CA ASN A 51 1.13 11.05 -4.98
C ASN A 51 1.47 10.04 -6.07
N GLY A 52 2.33 9.09 -5.70
CA GLY A 52 2.65 7.94 -6.52
C GLY A 52 1.48 6.97 -6.67
N GLU A 53 1.42 6.32 -7.82
CA GLU A 53 0.61 5.14 -8.05
C GLU A 53 1.53 3.91 -8.10
N LEU A 54 1.06 2.80 -7.56
CA LEU A 54 1.77 1.53 -7.62
C LEU A 54 1.00 0.56 -8.50
N TYR A 55 1.73 -0.23 -9.27
CA TYR A 55 1.16 -1.21 -10.19
C TYR A 55 1.87 -2.54 -10.01
N LYS A 56 1.12 -3.61 -9.78
CA LYS A 56 1.58 -4.98 -9.98
C LYS A 56 1.03 -5.47 -11.32
N ILE A 57 1.94 -5.84 -12.22
CA ILE A 57 1.61 -6.37 -13.55
C ILE A 57 2.47 -7.62 -13.78
N GLY A 58 1.82 -8.79 -13.71
CA GLY A 58 2.53 -10.06 -13.59
C GLY A 58 3.35 -10.11 -12.30
N LYS A 59 4.62 -10.49 -12.43
CA LYS A 59 5.58 -10.56 -11.30
C LYS A 59 6.29 -9.24 -11.00
N LYS A 60 5.97 -8.16 -11.73
CA LYS A 60 6.70 -6.90 -11.65
C LYS A 60 5.87 -5.86 -10.93
N ILE A 61 6.53 -5.12 -10.04
CA ILE A 61 5.93 -3.98 -9.35
C ILE A 61 6.57 -2.70 -9.89
N TYR A 62 5.73 -1.73 -10.23
CA TYR A 62 6.13 -0.44 -10.76
C TYR A 62 5.64 0.66 -9.84
N SER A 63 6.53 1.60 -9.52
CA SER A 63 6.17 2.90 -8.98
C SER A 63 6.02 3.89 -10.12
N VAL A 64 4.93 4.64 -10.09
CA VAL A 64 4.59 5.64 -11.09
C VAL A 64 4.38 6.96 -10.35
N SER A 65 5.24 7.94 -10.61
CA SER A 65 5.14 9.26 -9.99
C SER A 65 5.34 10.35 -11.03
N PHE A 66 5.05 11.59 -10.64
CA PHE A 66 5.32 12.77 -11.45
C PHE A 66 6.34 13.63 -10.72
N ALA A 67 7.52 13.81 -11.33
CA ALA A 67 8.56 14.68 -10.80
C ALA A 67 8.86 15.76 -11.84
N ASN A 68 8.82 17.03 -11.44
CA ASN A 68 9.07 18.17 -12.33
C ASN A 68 8.18 18.20 -13.59
N GLY A 69 6.94 17.70 -13.49
CA GLY A 69 6.01 17.61 -14.62
C GLY A 69 6.32 16.47 -15.60
N GLU A 70 7.32 15.64 -15.32
CA GLU A 70 7.65 14.45 -16.09
C GLU A 70 7.14 13.19 -15.41
N LEU A 71 6.69 12.24 -16.23
CA LEU A 71 6.29 10.93 -15.78
C LEU A 71 7.54 10.09 -15.47
N VAL A 72 7.67 9.68 -14.21
CA VAL A 72 8.71 8.76 -13.76
C VAL A 72 8.05 7.39 -13.52
N VAL A 73 8.55 6.37 -14.24
CA VAL A 73 8.12 4.98 -14.04
C VAL A 73 9.34 4.17 -13.62
N MET A 74 9.31 3.68 -12.40
CA MET A 74 10.39 2.89 -11.81
C MET A 74 9.95 1.44 -11.67
N ASN A 75 10.76 0.50 -12.14
CA ASN A 75 10.55 -0.92 -11.87
C ASN A 75 11.21 -1.27 -10.54
N LEU A 76 10.39 -1.49 -9.52
CA LEU A 76 10.85 -1.75 -8.16
C LEU A 76 11.45 -3.14 -8.01
N SER A 77 10.95 -4.12 -8.76
CA SER A 77 11.55 -5.46 -8.76
C SER A 77 13.02 -5.41 -9.21
N LYS A 78 13.35 -4.57 -10.20
CA LYS A 78 14.74 -4.34 -10.62
C LYS A 78 15.53 -3.54 -9.61
N LEU A 79 14.93 -2.53 -8.98
CA LEU A 79 15.58 -1.75 -7.93
C LEU A 79 15.96 -2.66 -6.76
N LYS A 80 15.03 -3.51 -6.29
CA LYS A 80 15.28 -4.50 -5.25
C LYS A 80 16.44 -5.42 -5.63
N SER A 81 16.40 -6.05 -6.80
CA SER A 81 17.52 -6.91 -7.25
C SER A 81 18.85 -6.18 -7.35
N PHE A 82 18.85 -4.89 -7.71
CA PHE A 82 20.06 -4.07 -7.72
C PHE A 82 20.57 -3.77 -6.30
N MET A 83 19.67 -3.47 -5.35
CA MET A 83 20.01 -3.30 -3.94
C MET A 83 20.54 -4.60 -3.32
N ASP A 84 19.93 -5.74 -3.64
CA ASP A 84 20.39 -7.07 -3.23
C ASP A 84 21.83 -7.32 -3.73
N LEU A 85 22.11 -6.97 -4.99
CA LEU A 85 23.46 -7.09 -5.58
C LEU A 85 24.49 -6.16 -4.92
N MET A 86 24.05 -5.01 -4.41
CA MET A 86 24.91 -4.04 -3.73
C MET A 86 25.18 -4.39 -2.27
N GLY A 87 24.69 -5.53 -1.77
CA GLY A 87 24.86 -5.92 -0.37
C GLY A 87 24.09 -5.01 0.59
N ALA A 88 23.13 -4.21 0.10
CA ALA A 88 22.20 -3.46 0.92
C ALA A 88 21.08 -4.38 1.43
N GLN A 89 21.46 -5.57 1.91
CA GLN A 89 20.55 -6.45 2.61
C GLN A 89 20.39 -5.93 4.04
N ASN A 90 19.19 -5.47 4.37
CA ASN A 90 18.62 -5.90 5.63
C ASN A 90 18.29 -7.39 5.40
N GLU A 91 19.09 -8.29 5.96
CA GLU A 91 18.71 -9.69 6.10
C GLU A 91 17.42 -9.73 6.94
N ILE A 92 16.27 -9.73 6.26
CA ILE A 92 15.04 -10.25 6.85
C ILE A 92 14.84 -11.60 6.20
N ASP A 93 15.29 -12.60 6.93
CA ASP A 93 14.98 -13.99 6.64
C ASP A 93 13.45 -14.13 6.67
N THR A 94 12.85 -14.28 5.49
CA THR A 94 11.42 -14.57 5.35
C THR A 94 11.01 -15.93 5.93
N GLN A 95 11.90 -16.62 6.67
CA GLN A 95 11.57 -17.81 7.45
C GLN A 95 11.02 -17.53 8.85
N ASP A 96 11.18 -16.32 9.39
CA ASP A 96 10.52 -15.96 10.64
C ASP A 96 9.21 -15.21 10.35
N ILE A 97 8.19 -15.95 9.91
CA ILE A 97 6.83 -15.61 10.34
C ILE A 97 6.81 -15.93 11.85
N GLN A 98 7.47 -15.11 12.66
CA GLN A 98 7.12 -15.01 14.07
C GLN A 98 5.74 -14.41 14.07
N THR A 99 4.75 -15.30 14.05
CA THR A 99 3.36 -14.95 14.27
C THR A 99 3.32 -14.07 15.52
N ILE A 100 2.61 -12.94 15.46
CA ILE A 100 2.32 -12.07 16.62
C ILE A 100 1.93 -12.91 17.87
N THR A 101 1.39 -14.11 17.67
CA THR A 101 1.07 -15.09 18.71
C THR A 101 2.18 -15.40 19.69
N ASP A 102 3.45 -15.22 19.32
CA ASP A 102 4.57 -15.56 20.19
C ASP A 102 4.83 -14.46 21.21
N GLU A 103 4.66 -13.19 20.82
CA GLU A 103 4.85 -12.01 21.68
C GLU A 103 3.57 -11.56 22.39
N TYR A 104 2.40 -11.93 21.87
CA TYR A 104 1.10 -11.46 22.38
C TYR A 104 0.14 -12.60 22.72
N ASP A 105 -0.61 -12.41 23.79
CA ASP A 105 -1.82 -13.18 24.08
C ASP A 105 -3.01 -12.59 23.31
N ILE A 106 -3.67 -13.42 22.51
CA ILE A 106 -4.82 -13.02 21.69
C ILE A 106 -6.13 -13.43 22.37
N THR A 107 -6.93 -12.44 22.76
CA THR A 107 -8.30 -12.65 23.23
C THR A 107 -9.29 -12.44 22.09
N LYS A 108 -9.85 -13.55 21.59
CA LYS A 108 -10.92 -13.53 20.58
C LYS A 108 -12.25 -13.20 21.24
N THR A 109 -12.82 -12.05 20.94
CA THR A 109 -14.13 -11.67 21.48
C THR A 109 -15.26 -12.13 20.56
N ARG A 110 -16.49 -12.20 21.09
CA ARG A 110 -17.70 -12.42 20.28
C ARG A 110 -18.24 -11.12 19.65
N GLN A 111 -17.64 -9.98 19.96
CA GLN A 111 -18.08 -8.69 19.43
C GLN A 111 -17.71 -8.59 17.95
N SER A 112 -18.68 -8.22 17.12
CA SER A 112 -18.48 -8.01 15.69
C SER A 112 -19.11 -6.71 15.24
N LYS A 113 -18.53 -6.06 14.24
CA LYS A 113 -19.12 -4.90 13.56
C LYS A 113 -18.91 -5.01 12.05
N MET A 114 -19.69 -4.24 11.30
CA MET A 114 -19.48 -4.09 9.85
C MET A 114 -18.39 -3.04 9.61
N ILE A 115 -17.40 -3.37 8.79
CA ILE A 115 -16.27 -2.52 8.42
C ILE A 115 -16.12 -2.67 6.92
N GLY A 116 -16.17 -1.59 6.13
CA GLY A 116 -16.07 -1.69 4.67
C GLY A 116 -16.92 -2.81 4.03
N ASN A 117 -18.19 -2.93 4.43
CA ASN A 117 -19.15 -3.94 3.97
C ASN A 117 -18.82 -5.41 4.31
N ILE A 118 -17.82 -5.66 5.16
CA ILE A 118 -17.51 -7.00 5.66
C ILE A 118 -17.77 -7.10 7.16
N LYS A 119 -18.10 -8.30 7.62
CA LYS A 119 -18.18 -8.60 9.04
C LYS A 119 -16.76 -8.78 9.59
N ALA A 120 -16.43 -8.00 10.62
CA ALA A 120 -15.16 -8.09 11.32
C ALA A 120 -15.39 -8.34 12.82
N TYR A 121 -14.47 -9.06 13.45
CA TYR A 121 -14.52 -9.48 14.84
C TYR A 121 -13.46 -8.74 15.63
N LYS A 122 -13.85 -8.24 16.81
CA LYS A 122 -12.91 -7.56 17.70
C LYS A 122 -12.01 -8.59 18.38
N TRP A 123 -10.71 -8.48 18.16
CA TRP A 123 -9.68 -9.23 18.89
C TRP A 123 -8.87 -8.24 19.73
N ILE A 124 -8.38 -8.70 20.88
CA ILE A 124 -7.55 -7.90 21.78
C ILE A 124 -6.22 -8.62 21.92
N LEU A 125 -5.14 -7.93 21.60
CA LEU A 125 -3.77 -8.37 21.82
C LEU A 125 -3.27 -7.78 23.13
N ARG A 126 -2.62 -8.60 23.96
CA ARG A 126 -1.90 -8.15 25.15
C ARG A 126 -0.47 -8.67 25.06
N ALA A 127 0.51 -7.79 25.20
CA ALA A 127 1.90 -8.22 25.15
C ALA A 127 2.23 -9.13 26.35
N LYS A 128 3.02 -10.18 26.09
CA LYS A 128 3.47 -11.13 27.13
C LYS A 128 4.64 -10.61 27.95
N ASP A 129 5.27 -9.51 27.52
CA ASP A 129 6.38 -8.85 28.22
C ASP A 129 5.96 -8.13 29.52
N GLY A 130 4.66 -8.11 29.83
CA GLY A 130 4.11 -7.49 31.03
C GLY A 130 3.77 -6.02 30.86
N SER A 131 3.92 -5.45 29.65
CA SER A 131 3.38 -4.12 29.34
C SER A 131 1.84 -4.14 29.41
N ALA A 132 1.27 -3.07 29.95
CA ALA A 132 -0.18 -2.96 30.17
C ALA A 132 -0.95 -2.58 28.89
N ASP A 133 -0.27 -2.42 27.77
CA ASP A 133 -0.85 -1.91 26.54
C ASP A 133 -1.69 -3.00 25.86
N GLU A 134 -2.99 -2.74 25.74
CA GLU A 134 -3.93 -3.57 25.00
C GLU A 134 -4.16 -3.00 23.61
N ILE A 135 -3.84 -3.77 22.58
CA ILE A 135 -4.10 -3.39 21.19
C ILE A 135 -5.43 -4.02 20.77
N THR A 136 -6.40 -3.17 20.46
CA THR A 136 -7.68 -3.61 19.89
C THR A 136 -7.59 -3.66 18.37
N LEU A 137 -7.87 -4.83 17.81
CA LEU A 137 -7.93 -5.04 16.36
C LEU A 137 -9.32 -5.50 15.94
N TYR A 138 -9.65 -5.23 14.68
CA TYR A 138 -10.77 -5.88 14.01
C TYR A 138 -10.25 -6.73 12.87
N VAL A 139 -10.59 -8.02 12.92
CA VAL A 139 -10.13 -9.01 11.94
C VAL A 139 -11.30 -9.63 11.19
N THR A 140 -11.04 -10.14 10.00
CA THR A 140 -12.03 -10.87 9.20
C THR A 140 -11.42 -12.13 8.61
N ASN A 141 -12.25 -13.13 8.38
CA ASN A 141 -11.95 -14.29 7.54
C ASN A 141 -12.78 -14.29 6.25
N ASN A 142 -13.37 -13.14 5.88
CA ASN A 142 -14.02 -12.99 4.59
C ASN A 142 -12.99 -13.24 3.48
N HIS A 143 -13.27 -14.24 2.63
CA HIS A 143 -12.32 -14.72 1.62
C HIS A 143 -11.80 -13.61 0.69
N ASP A 144 -12.69 -12.72 0.26
CA ASP A 144 -12.34 -11.62 -0.65
C ASP A 144 -11.49 -10.57 0.05
N ALA A 145 -11.85 -10.20 1.28
CA ALA A 145 -11.06 -9.29 2.09
C ALA A 145 -9.66 -9.83 2.39
N VAL A 146 -9.55 -11.12 2.72
CA VAL A 146 -8.26 -11.80 2.92
C VAL A 146 -7.41 -11.71 1.65
N LYS A 147 -7.98 -12.06 0.50
CA LYS A 147 -7.29 -12.04 -0.80
C LYS A 147 -6.80 -10.63 -1.17
N VAL A 148 -7.67 -9.64 -1.06
CA VAL A 148 -7.36 -8.23 -1.40
C VAL A 148 -6.32 -7.64 -0.45
N THR A 149 -6.45 -7.91 0.86
CA THR A 149 -5.51 -7.39 1.88
C THR A 149 -4.12 -7.99 1.70
N LYS A 150 -4.01 -9.31 1.48
CA LYS A 150 -2.71 -9.97 1.20
C LYS A 150 -2.01 -9.40 -0.02
N ALA A 151 -2.75 -9.20 -1.11
CA ALA A 151 -2.20 -8.63 -2.34
C ALA A 151 -1.75 -7.16 -2.16
N MET A 152 -2.42 -6.40 -1.29
CA MET A 152 -2.00 -5.05 -0.94
C MET A 152 -0.69 -5.06 -0.14
N ILE A 153 -0.56 -5.93 0.86
CA ILE A 153 0.66 -6.07 1.68
C ILE A 153 1.85 -6.46 0.80
N GLU A 154 1.67 -7.43 -0.10
CA GLU A 154 2.74 -7.84 -1.02
C GLU A 154 3.26 -6.64 -1.83
N MET A 155 2.38 -5.72 -2.22
CA MET A 155 2.78 -4.50 -2.92
C MET A 155 3.59 -3.55 -2.04
N PHE A 156 3.25 -3.39 -0.76
CA PHE A 156 4.01 -2.58 0.18
C PHE A 156 5.35 -3.20 0.58
N SER A 157 5.43 -4.53 0.72
CA SER A 157 6.67 -5.24 1.03
C SER A 157 7.77 -5.05 -0.02
N ALA A 158 7.40 -4.65 -1.24
CA ALA A 158 8.36 -4.31 -2.29
C ALA A 158 9.07 -2.96 -2.06
N PHE A 159 8.55 -2.12 -1.17
CA PHE A 159 9.10 -0.81 -0.81
C PHE A 159 9.87 -0.82 0.50
N SER A 160 9.34 -1.51 1.50
CA SER A 160 9.96 -1.63 2.80
C SER A 160 10.01 -3.12 3.15
N PRO A 161 11.20 -3.74 3.10
CA PRO A 161 11.36 -5.12 3.57
C PRO A 161 10.95 -5.26 5.04
N ASP A 162 10.98 -4.15 5.80
CA ASP A 162 10.58 -4.07 7.20
C ASP A 162 9.05 -4.00 7.41
N THR A 163 8.25 -4.10 6.33
CA THR A 163 6.78 -4.19 6.49
C THR A 163 6.44 -5.56 7.03
N ASP A 164 6.34 -5.67 8.35
CA ASP A 164 6.04 -6.93 9.01
C ASP A 164 4.63 -7.40 8.63
N SER A 165 4.59 -8.40 7.75
CA SER A 165 3.34 -9.05 7.32
C SER A 165 2.64 -9.80 8.46
N SER A 166 3.37 -10.11 9.55
CA SER A 166 2.84 -10.80 10.72
C SER A 166 1.71 -9.99 11.37
N ILE A 167 1.87 -8.65 11.44
CA ILE A 167 0.91 -7.73 12.09
C ILE A 167 -0.48 -7.84 11.46
N ILE A 168 -0.55 -8.14 10.16
CA ILE A 168 -1.79 -8.13 9.40
C ILE A 168 -2.36 -9.54 9.24
N GLU A 169 -1.55 -10.60 9.25
CA GLU A 169 -1.99 -12.00 9.34
C GLU A 169 -1.70 -12.58 10.73
N ILE A 170 -2.54 -12.21 11.71
CA ILE A 170 -2.43 -12.68 13.10
C ILE A 170 -2.64 -14.20 13.22
N GLU A 171 -3.48 -14.75 12.35
CA GLU A 171 -3.83 -16.18 12.32
C GLU A 171 -4.14 -16.57 10.89
N LYS A 172 -3.77 -17.80 10.52
CA LYS A 172 -3.98 -18.32 9.15
C LYS A 172 -5.42 -18.11 8.68
N GLY A 173 -5.56 -17.34 7.60
CA GLY A 173 -6.86 -17.07 6.98
C GLY A 173 -7.68 -15.94 7.63
N TYR A 174 -7.11 -15.25 8.63
CA TYR A 174 -7.64 -14.02 9.18
C TYR A 174 -6.73 -12.85 8.82
N VAL A 175 -7.33 -11.72 8.45
CA VAL A 175 -6.59 -10.47 8.21
C VAL A 175 -7.12 -9.33 9.07
N VAL A 176 -6.22 -8.46 9.50
CA VAL A 176 -6.56 -7.20 10.16
C VAL A 176 -7.16 -6.23 9.15
N VAL A 177 -8.34 -5.73 9.45
CA VAL A 177 -9.04 -4.71 8.65
C VAL A 177 -9.20 -3.40 9.41
N VAL A 178 -8.99 -3.41 10.74
CA VAL A 178 -8.72 -2.20 11.52
C VAL A 178 -7.67 -2.52 12.57
N GLY A 179 -6.62 -1.73 12.61
CA GLY A 179 -5.54 -1.81 13.59
C GLY A 179 -4.82 -0.47 13.71
N ASP A 180 -3.72 -0.45 14.44
CA ASP A 180 -2.95 0.78 14.60
C ASP A 180 -2.48 1.30 13.24
N GLY A 181 -2.80 2.56 12.95
CA GLY A 181 -2.47 3.21 11.69
C GLY A 181 -3.18 2.72 10.43
N MET A 182 -4.10 1.74 10.46
CA MET A 182 -4.81 1.23 9.27
C MET A 182 -6.28 0.91 9.53
N GLU A 183 -7.18 1.38 8.66
CA GLU A 183 -8.61 1.07 8.69
C GLU A 183 -9.18 0.83 7.28
N LEU A 184 -9.84 -0.30 7.06
CA LEU A 184 -10.62 -0.56 5.86
C LEU A 184 -11.92 0.24 5.92
N LEU A 185 -12.07 1.18 4.99
CA LEU A 185 -13.26 2.01 4.85
C LEU A 185 -14.34 1.35 3.99
N ASP A 186 -13.94 0.66 2.93
CA ASP A 186 -14.84 0.10 1.92
C ASP A 186 -14.18 -1.08 1.21
N LEU A 187 -14.92 -2.17 1.01
CA LEU A 187 -14.57 -3.25 0.09
C LEU A 187 -15.79 -3.54 -0.77
N LYS A 188 -15.62 -3.49 -2.09
CA LYS A 188 -16.69 -3.77 -3.04
C LYS A 188 -16.21 -4.55 -4.24
N ALA A 189 -17.04 -5.48 -4.68
CA ALA A 189 -16.93 -6.08 -6.00
C ALA A 189 -17.22 -5.02 -7.07
N SER A 190 -16.43 -4.98 -8.12
CA SER A 190 -16.54 -4.05 -9.24
C SER A 190 -16.03 -4.74 -10.51
N ASP A 191 -16.53 -4.35 -11.67
CA ASP A 191 -15.86 -4.69 -12.94
C ASP A 191 -14.79 -3.62 -13.20
N VAL A 192 -13.53 -3.91 -12.89
CA VAL A 192 -12.43 -2.95 -13.05
C VAL A 192 -11.84 -3.13 -14.45
N PRO A 193 -11.97 -2.11 -15.32
CA PRO A 193 -11.50 -2.23 -16.69
C PRO A 193 -10.00 -2.56 -16.74
N SER A 194 -9.58 -3.48 -17.60
CA SER A 194 -8.17 -3.87 -17.73
C SER A 194 -7.24 -2.70 -18.07
N SER A 195 -7.76 -1.60 -18.62
CA SER A 195 -7.01 -0.36 -18.82
C SER A 195 -6.50 0.27 -17.52
N THR A 196 -7.14 0.00 -16.39
CA THR A 196 -6.73 0.49 -15.05
C THR A 196 -5.33 0.01 -14.67
N TYR A 197 -4.94 -1.17 -15.15
CA TYR A 197 -3.65 -1.81 -14.85
C TYR A 197 -2.57 -1.52 -15.89
N LYS A 198 -2.85 -0.67 -16.89
CA LYS A 198 -1.83 -0.23 -17.85
C LYS A 198 -1.03 0.91 -17.26
N LEU A 199 0.29 0.82 -17.35
CA LEU A 199 1.17 1.92 -16.98
C LEU A 199 0.84 3.15 -17.84
N PRO A 200 0.80 4.36 -17.25
CA PRO A 200 0.59 5.56 -18.01
C PRO A 200 1.73 5.78 -19.00
N THR A 201 1.42 6.38 -20.13
CA THR A 201 2.41 6.81 -21.12
C THR A 201 2.62 8.33 -21.00
N LYS A 202 3.75 8.83 -21.52
CA LYS A 202 4.14 10.26 -21.44
C LYS A 202 3.08 11.25 -21.92
N HIS A 203 2.10 10.83 -22.71
CA HIS A 203 1.01 11.68 -23.23
C HIS A 203 -0.28 11.64 -22.38
N SER A 204 -0.27 11.01 -21.21
CA SER A 204 -1.48 10.93 -20.38
C SER A 204 -2.00 12.32 -19.99
N ARG A 205 -3.33 12.47 -19.89
CA ARG A 205 -3.96 13.73 -19.43
C ARG A 205 -3.40 14.18 -18.07
N ILE A 206 -2.98 13.23 -17.24
CA ILE A 206 -2.37 13.45 -15.93
C ILE A 206 -1.03 14.19 -16.07
N ALA A 207 -0.14 13.72 -16.96
CA ALA A 207 1.14 14.39 -17.21
C ALA A 207 0.95 15.86 -17.64
N LYS A 208 -0.04 16.12 -18.51
CA LYS A 208 -0.37 17.49 -18.94
C LYS A 208 -0.89 18.36 -17.79
N GLN A 209 -1.73 17.81 -16.91
CA GLN A 209 -2.27 18.51 -15.75
C GLN A 209 -1.16 18.85 -14.74
N CYS A 210 -0.24 17.92 -14.49
CA CYS A 210 0.88 18.15 -13.58
C CYS A 210 1.86 19.18 -14.13
N LYS A 211 2.21 19.10 -15.42
CA LYS A 211 3.05 20.12 -16.06
C LYS A 211 2.44 21.52 -15.93
N LYS A 212 1.13 21.67 -16.18
CA LYS A 212 0.43 22.96 -16.03
C LYS A 212 0.47 23.48 -14.59
N LYS A 213 0.17 22.64 -13.60
CA LYS A 213 0.22 23.02 -12.18
C LYS A 213 1.62 23.46 -11.75
N VAL A 214 2.64 22.70 -12.13
CA VAL A 214 4.05 23.01 -11.83
C VAL A 214 4.43 24.36 -12.44
N SER A 215 4.14 24.59 -13.73
CA SER A 215 4.40 25.88 -14.38
C SER A 215 3.69 27.05 -13.68
N GLN A 216 2.42 26.89 -13.28
CA GLN A 216 1.68 27.92 -12.56
C GLN A 216 2.26 28.21 -11.16
N ALA A 217 2.78 27.18 -10.47
CA ALA A 217 3.45 27.36 -9.18
C ALA A 217 4.79 28.10 -9.31
N PHE A 218 5.54 27.85 -10.38
CA PHE A 218 6.77 28.57 -10.70
C PHE A 218 6.49 30.04 -11.05
N GLU A 219 5.52 30.32 -11.93
CA GLU A 219 5.12 31.70 -12.30
C GLU A 219 4.64 32.50 -11.07
N LYS A 220 3.89 31.86 -10.17
CA LYS A 220 3.40 32.50 -8.93
C LYS A 220 4.52 32.76 -7.91
N LYS A 221 5.62 31.99 -7.94
CA LYS A 221 6.82 32.25 -7.14
C LYS A 221 7.66 33.38 -7.73
N GLU A 222 7.80 33.48 -9.05
CA GLU A 222 8.53 34.57 -9.70
C GLU A 222 7.85 35.94 -9.51
N HIS A 223 6.52 35.99 -9.44
CA HIS A 223 5.80 37.23 -9.14
C HIS A 223 5.78 37.62 -7.65
N ASN A 224 6.17 36.73 -6.73
CA ASN A 224 6.23 36.99 -5.29
C ASN A 224 7.65 36.94 -4.71
N SER A 225 8.69 36.71 -5.52
CA SER A 225 10.07 36.66 -5.03
C SER A 225 10.66 38.06 -4.93
N VAL A 226 10.68 38.61 -3.71
CA VAL A 226 11.85 39.36 -3.26
C VAL A 226 13.01 38.36 -3.26
N GLN A 227 14.07 38.67 -4.00
CA GLN A 227 15.26 37.85 -4.12
C GLN A 227 15.76 37.48 -2.70
N PRO A 228 15.74 36.19 -2.29
CA PRO A 228 16.23 35.85 -0.96
C PRO A 228 17.71 36.23 -0.88
N ALA A 229 18.08 36.88 0.22
CA ALA A 229 19.46 37.23 0.47
C ALA A 229 20.34 35.98 0.37
N PRO A 230 21.56 36.08 -0.19
CA PRO A 230 22.45 34.94 -0.25
C PRO A 230 22.68 34.38 1.17
N PRO A 231 22.72 33.05 1.32
CA PRO A 231 22.90 32.42 2.62
C PRO A 231 24.22 32.87 3.24
N THR A 232 24.18 33.12 4.53
CA THR A 232 25.37 33.50 5.30
C THR A 232 26.33 32.32 5.40
N THR A 233 27.63 32.61 5.57
CA THR A 233 28.67 31.59 5.80
C THR A 233 28.31 30.65 6.96
N GLN A 234 27.56 31.14 7.94
CA GLN A 234 27.11 30.37 9.10
C GLN A 234 26.01 29.36 8.75
N GLU A 235 25.07 29.72 7.85
CA GLU A 235 24.02 28.82 7.35
C GLU A 235 24.59 27.74 6.43
N ILE A 236 25.61 28.10 5.65
CA ILE A 236 26.36 27.14 4.81
C ILE A 236 27.08 26.13 5.71
N GLN A 237 27.79 26.61 6.75
CA GLN A 237 28.51 25.74 7.67
C GLN A 237 27.58 24.76 8.41
N LYS A 238 26.43 25.25 8.90
CA LYS A 238 25.42 24.42 9.58
C LYS A 238 24.83 23.34 8.67
N SER A 239 24.69 23.62 7.38
CA SER A 239 24.21 22.66 6.39
C SER A 239 25.26 21.59 6.08
N VAL A 240 26.54 21.97 6.03
CA VAL A 240 27.67 21.04 5.88
C VAL A 240 27.79 20.12 7.10
N ASP A 241 27.62 20.66 8.31
CA ASP A 241 27.73 19.88 9.54
C ASP A 241 26.56 18.88 9.71
N MET A 242 25.34 19.26 9.28
CA MET A 242 24.21 18.32 9.18
C MET A 242 24.47 17.19 8.19
N PHE A 243 25.07 17.50 7.04
CA PHE A 243 25.36 16.50 6.02
C PHE A 243 26.44 15.51 6.49
N LYS A 244 27.41 15.98 7.28
CA LYS A 244 28.44 15.13 7.91
C LYS A 244 27.91 14.26 9.04
N ALA A 245 26.74 14.56 9.61
CA ALA A 245 26.13 13.74 10.65
C ALA A 245 25.29 12.56 10.10
N LEU A 246 25.13 12.50 8.76
CA LEU A 246 24.32 11.50 8.07
C LEU A 246 25.16 10.39 7.39
N PHE A 247 26.49 10.45 7.51
CA PHE A 247 27.46 9.47 6.99
C PHE A 247 28.62 9.29 7.98
#